data_AF-A0A7S3ARP8-F1
#
_entry.id   AF-A0A7S3ARP8-F1
#
_cell.length_a   1.000
_cell.length_b   1.000
_cell.length_c   1.000
_cell.angle_alpha   90.00
_cell.angle_beta   90.00
_cell.angle_gamma   90.00
#
_symmetry.space_group_name_H-M   'P 1'
#
loop_
_entity.id
_entity.type
_entity.pdbx_description
1 polymer ?
#
loop_
_entity_poly.entity_id
_entity_poly.type
_entity_poly.pdbx_seq_one_letter_code
_entity_poly.pdbx_strand_id
1 'polypeptide(L)'
;GVIKTGNVCVPIYYVPALHDTFATAAKAFDGIIVRINPGQLSGEDQTAFDGLMRDCIALGIPVWSSPDVQIQMGAKDALCKIANLNCGLPDTLAYYDNDTFITGFKKTMAYQPRVIKQNRGSSGEGIWIIKLKEKEYCAHYGDASLEDSDMLDMMEANDNHQEFHTVGEFIEWCINGRPGGKCDAWTSKGTGAYLAGGKEAGGQVIDQRFCPRIVEGEVRVLTSGPTCLQLIHKKPAEGGISAVLGTGSTYTFYGPDEPKYADLKRKLFDEDLPKIM
;
A
#
# COMPACT_ATOMS: atom_id res chain seq x y z
N GLY A 1 19.52 8.71 13.49
CA GLY A 1 19.17 9.41 12.23
C GLY A 1 20.40 10.11 11.70
N VAL A 2 20.59 10.16 10.39
CA VAL A 2 21.87 10.52 9.72
C VAL A 2 22.48 11.84 10.21
N ILE A 3 21.67 12.87 10.48
CA ILE A 3 22.14 14.15 11.02
C ILE A 3 22.67 14.02 12.47
N LYS A 4 21.99 13.22 13.31
CA LYS A 4 22.38 13.03 14.72
C LYS A 4 23.71 12.30 14.88
N THR A 5 24.19 11.65 13.84
CA THR A 5 25.52 10.99 13.82
C THR A 5 26.61 11.90 13.26
N GLY A 6 26.34 13.21 13.07
CA GLY A 6 27.32 14.21 12.67
C GLY A 6 27.42 14.47 11.16
N ASN A 7 26.58 13.82 10.33
CA ASN A 7 26.60 14.04 8.89
C ASN A 7 25.90 15.35 8.51
N VAL A 8 26.42 15.99 7.45
CA VAL A 8 25.77 17.15 6.81
C VAL A 8 24.76 16.65 5.80
N CYS A 9 23.49 17.02 5.96
CA CYS A 9 22.43 16.69 5.01
C CYS A 9 21.87 17.96 4.38
N VAL A 10 21.85 18.01 3.05
CA VAL A 10 21.31 19.13 2.28
C VAL A 10 20.13 18.63 1.45
N PRO A 11 18.93 19.24 1.57
CA PRO A 11 17.83 18.91 0.68
C PRO A 11 18.14 19.43 -0.73
N ILE A 12 18.06 18.54 -1.72
CA ILE A 12 18.13 18.88 -3.14
C ILE A 12 16.82 18.46 -3.81
N TYR A 13 16.31 19.30 -4.71
CA TYR A 13 15.03 19.09 -5.37
C TYR A 13 15.27 18.69 -6.82
N TYR A 14 14.71 17.55 -7.23
CA TYR A 14 14.78 17.10 -8.61
C TYR A 14 13.75 17.88 -9.44
N VAL A 15 14.24 18.54 -10.49
CA VAL A 15 13.43 19.20 -11.51
C VAL A 15 13.80 18.54 -12.84
N PRO A 16 12.88 17.85 -13.53
CA PRO A 16 13.22 17.08 -14.73
C PRO A 16 13.95 17.88 -15.80
N ALA A 17 13.55 19.14 -16.03
CA ALA A 17 14.21 20.05 -16.96
C ALA A 17 15.67 20.40 -16.61
N LEU A 18 16.11 20.11 -15.38
CA LEU A 18 17.47 20.36 -14.88
C LEU A 18 18.19 19.04 -14.54
N HIS A 19 17.84 17.93 -15.20
CA HIS A 19 18.36 16.59 -14.92
C HIS A 19 19.89 16.56 -14.82
N ASP A 20 20.62 17.09 -15.82
CA ASP A 20 22.09 17.03 -15.85
C ASP A 20 22.76 17.83 -14.72
N THR A 21 22.19 19.00 -14.40
CA THR A 21 22.64 19.81 -13.26
C THR A 21 22.42 19.06 -11.95
N PHE A 22 21.24 18.45 -11.79
CA PHE A 22 20.94 17.62 -10.63
C PHE A 22 21.87 16.41 -10.55
N ALA A 23 22.14 15.73 -11.67
CA ALA A 23 23.04 14.58 -11.74
C ALA A 23 24.46 14.95 -11.30
N THR A 24 24.96 16.09 -11.74
CA THR A 24 26.27 16.62 -11.31
C THR A 24 26.31 16.84 -9.80
N ALA A 25 25.27 17.47 -9.24
CA ALA A 25 25.19 17.70 -7.81
C ALA A 25 25.05 16.40 -7.02
N ALA A 26 24.17 15.48 -7.45
CA ALA A 26 23.91 14.21 -6.79
C ALA A 26 25.16 13.33 -6.70
N LYS A 27 25.98 13.31 -7.76
CA LYS A 27 27.24 12.55 -7.84
C LYS A 27 28.37 13.14 -6.97
N ALA A 28 28.17 14.32 -6.40
CA ALA A 28 29.12 14.95 -5.48
C ALA A 28 28.87 14.61 -3.99
N PHE A 29 27.79 13.89 -3.67
CA PHE A 29 27.48 13.48 -2.29
C PHE A 29 28.04 12.10 -1.96
N ASP A 30 28.38 11.90 -0.69
CA ASP A 30 28.82 10.59 -0.15
C ASP A 30 27.66 9.58 0.00
N GLY A 31 26.41 10.04 -0.12
CA GLY A 31 25.22 9.21 -0.02
C GLY A 31 23.93 9.99 -0.24
N ILE A 32 22.89 9.31 -0.71
CA ILE A 32 21.64 9.94 -1.13
C ILE A 32 20.46 9.29 -0.39
N ILE A 33 19.60 10.12 0.21
CA ILE A 33 18.31 9.68 0.77
C ILE A 33 17.18 10.17 -0.14
N VAL A 34 16.56 9.24 -0.84
CA VAL A 34 15.47 9.52 -1.79
C VAL A 34 14.18 9.83 -1.02
N ARG A 35 13.58 10.97 -1.33
CA ARG A 35 12.29 11.42 -0.78
C ARG A 35 11.18 11.52 -1.83
N ILE A 36 11.47 11.10 -3.05
CA ILE A 36 10.50 10.96 -4.14
C ILE A 36 9.96 9.53 -4.09
N ASN A 37 8.64 9.41 -3.93
CA ASN A 37 7.95 8.13 -3.98
C ASN A 37 7.74 7.71 -5.44
N PRO A 38 7.75 6.40 -5.74
CA PRO A 38 7.38 5.91 -7.06
C PRO A 38 6.02 6.44 -7.53
N GLY A 39 5.97 6.96 -8.74
CA GLY A 39 4.75 7.50 -9.35
C GLY A 39 4.46 8.97 -9.01
N GLN A 40 5.34 9.65 -8.25
CA GLN A 40 5.26 11.11 -8.11
C GLN A 40 5.83 11.86 -9.31
N LEU A 41 6.72 11.21 -10.08
CA LEU A 41 7.16 11.68 -11.38
C LEU A 41 6.39 10.91 -12.47
N SER A 42 6.11 11.58 -13.59
CA SER A 42 5.37 11.00 -14.71
C SER A 42 6.29 10.33 -15.72
N GLY A 43 5.99 9.08 -16.10
CA GLY A 43 6.56 8.42 -17.27
C GLY A 43 8.09 8.48 -17.34
N GLU A 44 8.60 9.11 -18.41
CA GLU A 44 10.04 9.21 -18.69
C GLU A 44 10.83 9.92 -17.60
N ASP A 45 10.23 10.87 -16.88
CA ASP A 45 10.91 11.59 -15.79
C ASP A 45 11.24 10.68 -14.61
N GLN A 46 10.33 9.75 -14.29
CA GLN A 46 10.57 8.73 -13.27
C GLN A 46 11.67 7.77 -13.72
N THR A 47 11.62 7.32 -14.98
CA THR A 47 12.63 6.43 -15.57
C THR A 47 14.02 7.08 -15.55
N ALA A 48 14.12 8.35 -15.93
CA ALA A 48 15.36 9.10 -15.92
C ALA A 48 15.91 9.28 -14.49
N PHE A 49 15.06 9.63 -13.53
CA PHE A 49 15.45 9.77 -12.13
C PHE A 49 15.96 8.43 -11.55
N ASP A 50 15.21 7.35 -11.76
CA ASP A 50 15.58 6.02 -11.28
C ASP A 50 16.88 5.54 -11.94
N GLY A 51 17.07 5.84 -13.23
CA GLY A 51 18.33 5.59 -13.95
C GLY A 51 19.51 6.31 -13.31
N LEU A 52 19.39 7.61 -13.03
CA LEU A 52 20.43 8.38 -12.34
C LEU A 52 20.76 7.81 -10.95
N MET A 53 19.75 7.38 -10.19
CA MET A 53 19.98 6.76 -8.89
C MET A 53 20.74 5.44 -9.01
N ARG A 54 20.46 4.62 -10.05
CA ARG A 54 21.24 3.41 -10.34
C ARG A 54 22.67 3.74 -10.75
N ASP A 55 22.89 4.80 -11.52
CA ASP A 55 24.23 5.26 -11.87
C ASP A 55 25.03 5.68 -10.62
N CYS A 56 24.41 6.39 -9.68
CA CYS A 56 25.06 6.73 -8.41
C CYS A 56 25.48 5.47 -7.64
N ILE A 57 24.62 4.45 -7.57
CA ILE A 57 24.94 3.15 -6.96
C ILE A 57 26.13 2.50 -7.66
N ALA A 58 26.14 2.49 -9.00
CA ALA A 58 27.24 1.93 -9.79
C ALA A 58 28.59 2.65 -9.57
N LEU A 59 28.55 3.94 -9.22
CA LEU A 59 29.71 4.74 -8.83
C LEU A 59 30.14 4.53 -7.36
N GLY A 60 29.44 3.68 -6.61
CA GLY A 60 29.71 3.43 -5.19
C GLY A 60 29.06 4.43 -4.24
N ILE A 61 28.19 5.31 -4.73
CA ILE A 61 27.42 6.24 -3.91
C ILE A 61 26.14 5.52 -3.43
N PRO A 62 25.98 5.26 -2.14
CA PRO A 62 24.82 4.55 -1.64
C PRO A 62 23.54 5.42 -1.75
N VAL A 63 22.45 4.78 -2.16
CA VAL A 63 21.12 5.42 -2.34
C VAL A 63 20.09 4.69 -1.50
N TRP A 64 19.37 5.42 -0.63
CA TRP A 64 18.36 4.88 0.28
C TRP A 64 17.00 5.57 0.17
N SER A 65 15.90 4.85 -0.06
CA SER A 65 15.88 3.48 -0.60
C SER A 65 16.35 3.49 -2.06
N SER A 66 17.01 2.43 -2.52
CA SER A 66 17.34 2.30 -3.94
C SER A 66 16.05 2.19 -4.78
N PRO A 67 16.08 2.59 -6.07
CA PRO A 67 14.91 2.48 -6.95
C PRO A 67 14.33 1.06 -6.98
N ASP A 68 15.18 0.05 -7.05
CA ASP A 68 14.74 -1.35 -7.16
C ASP A 68 14.05 -1.83 -5.87
N VAL A 69 14.56 -1.41 -4.70
CA VAL A 69 13.88 -1.67 -3.41
C VAL A 69 12.53 -0.94 -3.37
N GLN A 70 12.44 0.31 -3.83
CA GLN A 70 11.17 1.04 -3.87
C GLN A 70 10.16 0.39 -4.81
N ILE A 71 10.60 -0.15 -5.96
CA ILE A 71 9.75 -0.86 -6.92
C ILE A 71 9.20 -2.14 -6.30
N GLN A 72 10.06 -2.94 -5.66
CA GLN A 72 9.70 -4.23 -5.07
C GLN A 72 8.85 -4.08 -3.80
N MET A 73 9.29 -3.24 -2.85
CA MET A 73 8.58 -3.03 -1.58
C MET A 73 7.34 -2.16 -1.74
N GLY A 74 7.26 -1.37 -2.82
CA GLY A 74 6.09 -0.56 -3.14
C GLY A 74 4.97 -1.34 -3.85
N ALA A 75 5.24 -2.56 -4.33
CA ALA A 75 4.22 -3.43 -4.89
C ALA A 75 3.38 -4.04 -3.75
N LYS A 76 2.05 -4.07 -3.89
CA LYS A 76 1.19 -4.59 -2.82
C LYS A 76 1.23 -6.11 -2.69
N ASP A 77 1.83 -6.82 -3.65
CA ASP A 77 2.13 -8.25 -3.57
C ASP A 77 3.06 -8.61 -2.40
N ALA A 78 3.78 -7.63 -1.85
CA ALA A 78 4.57 -7.78 -0.63
C ALA A 78 3.70 -8.27 0.55
N LEU A 79 2.41 -7.92 0.59
CA LEU A 79 1.48 -8.40 1.62
C LEU A 79 1.26 -9.91 1.56
N CYS A 80 1.26 -10.50 0.36
CA CYS A 80 1.18 -11.95 0.18
C CYS A 80 2.50 -12.62 0.57
N LYS A 81 3.64 -11.99 0.25
CA LYS A 81 4.98 -12.51 0.57
C LYS A 81 5.23 -12.59 2.08
N ILE A 82 4.64 -11.69 2.86
CA ILE A 82 4.75 -11.68 4.33
C ILE A 82 3.57 -12.36 5.04
N ALA A 83 2.66 -13.03 4.33
CA ALA A 83 1.40 -13.54 4.89
C ALA A 83 1.58 -14.48 6.10
N ASN A 84 2.73 -15.14 6.21
CA ASN A 84 3.07 -16.09 7.28
C ASN A 84 3.93 -15.48 8.41
N LEU A 85 4.23 -14.18 8.36
CA LEU A 85 4.89 -13.47 9.47
C LEU A 85 3.86 -13.15 10.56
N ASN A 86 4.31 -12.70 11.74
CA ASN A 86 3.41 -12.38 12.86
C ASN A 86 2.44 -11.23 12.53
N CYS A 87 2.83 -10.32 11.64
CA CYS A 87 1.97 -9.24 11.13
C CYS A 87 1.20 -9.62 9.85
N GLY A 88 1.44 -10.82 9.31
CA GLY A 88 0.83 -11.32 8.10
C GLY A 88 -0.59 -11.84 8.32
N LEU A 89 -1.34 -11.95 7.22
CA LEU A 89 -2.66 -12.58 7.19
C LEU A 89 -2.61 -13.70 6.16
N PRO A 90 -2.63 -15.00 6.58
CA PRO A 90 -2.46 -16.14 5.69
C PRO A 90 -3.47 -16.23 4.55
N ASP A 91 -4.63 -15.58 4.69
CA ASP A 91 -5.69 -15.49 3.69
C ASP A 91 -5.61 -14.21 2.83
N THR A 92 -4.40 -13.67 2.65
CA THR A 92 -4.12 -12.58 1.71
C THR A 92 -3.81 -13.15 0.34
N LEU A 93 -4.63 -12.81 -0.65
CA LEU A 93 -4.53 -13.30 -2.02
C LEU A 93 -4.11 -12.18 -2.98
N ALA A 94 -3.42 -12.56 -4.05
CA ALA A 94 -3.06 -11.70 -5.16
C ALA A 94 -3.61 -12.28 -6.45
N TYR A 95 -4.33 -11.45 -7.21
CA TYR A 95 -4.87 -11.80 -8.51
C TYR A 95 -4.15 -11.00 -9.60
N TYR A 96 -3.85 -11.65 -10.71
CA TYR A 96 -3.10 -11.09 -11.83
C TYR A 96 -3.84 -11.20 -13.17
N ASP A 97 -5.02 -11.82 -13.15
CA ASP A 97 -5.90 -12.02 -14.29
C ASP A 97 -7.36 -11.94 -13.83
N ASN A 98 -8.25 -11.71 -14.79
CA ASN A 98 -9.66 -11.46 -14.53
C ASN A 98 -10.37 -12.70 -13.94
N ASP A 99 -10.09 -13.89 -14.46
CA ASP A 99 -10.81 -15.11 -14.10
C ASP A 99 -10.52 -15.53 -12.65
N THR A 100 -9.25 -15.46 -12.26
CA THR A 100 -8.85 -15.74 -10.87
C THR A 100 -9.37 -14.68 -9.91
N PHE A 101 -9.38 -13.40 -10.30
CA PHE A 101 -9.97 -12.34 -9.49
C PHE A 101 -11.46 -12.53 -9.27
N ILE A 102 -12.24 -12.72 -10.34
CA ILE A 102 -13.71 -12.89 -10.27
C ILE A 102 -14.05 -14.07 -9.37
N THR A 103 -13.41 -15.23 -9.60
CA THR A 103 -13.69 -16.45 -8.85
C THR A 103 -13.25 -16.33 -7.39
N GLY A 104 -12.05 -15.78 -7.16
CA GLY A 104 -11.47 -15.63 -5.84
C GLY A 104 -12.23 -14.64 -4.97
N PHE A 105 -12.50 -13.44 -5.50
CA PHE A 105 -13.21 -12.38 -4.80
C PHE A 105 -14.62 -12.80 -4.38
N LYS A 106 -15.38 -13.45 -5.26
CA LYS A 106 -16.73 -13.94 -4.94
C LYS A 106 -16.72 -14.96 -3.80
N LYS A 107 -15.69 -15.80 -3.70
CA LYS A 107 -15.55 -16.79 -2.62
C LYS A 107 -15.09 -16.17 -1.30
N THR A 108 -14.09 -15.28 -1.34
CA THR A 108 -13.57 -14.63 -0.12
C THR A 108 -14.60 -13.68 0.49
N MET A 109 -15.29 -12.91 -0.35
CA MET A 109 -16.31 -11.94 0.07
C MET A 109 -17.58 -12.62 0.59
N ALA A 110 -17.90 -13.84 0.15
CA ALA A 110 -18.97 -14.64 0.74
C ALA A 110 -18.66 -15.11 2.17
N TYR A 111 -17.38 -15.19 2.55
CA TYR A 111 -16.96 -15.74 3.83
C TYR A 111 -16.76 -14.69 4.93
N GLN A 112 -16.22 -13.51 4.62
CA GLN A 112 -16.00 -12.44 5.60
C GLN A 112 -15.72 -11.09 4.94
N PRO A 113 -15.81 -9.96 5.66
CA PRO A 113 -15.46 -8.65 5.12
C PRO A 113 -14.02 -8.58 4.59
N ARG A 114 -13.83 -7.90 3.46
CA ARG A 114 -12.55 -7.85 2.74
C ARG A 114 -12.01 -6.44 2.61
N VAL A 115 -10.70 -6.33 2.38
CA VAL A 115 -9.99 -5.13 1.97
C VAL A 115 -9.35 -5.40 0.62
N ILE A 116 -9.86 -4.74 -0.42
CA ILE A 116 -9.36 -4.88 -1.78
C ILE A 116 -8.43 -3.71 -2.10
N LYS A 117 -7.26 -3.99 -2.68
CA LYS A 117 -6.24 -2.98 -2.94
C LYS A 117 -5.69 -3.10 -4.36
N GLN A 118 -5.71 -2.01 -5.11
CA GLN A 118 -4.95 -1.89 -6.36
C GLN A 118 -3.44 -1.90 -6.10
N ASN A 119 -2.63 -2.40 -7.02
CA ASN A 119 -1.17 -2.47 -6.81
C ASN A 119 -0.52 -1.09 -6.59
N ARG A 120 -0.66 -0.17 -7.56
CA ARG A 120 -0.08 1.18 -7.47
C ARG A 120 -1.18 2.17 -7.09
N GLY A 121 -0.90 3.01 -6.10
CA GLY A 121 -1.85 3.99 -5.55
C GLY A 121 -1.32 4.56 -4.25
N SER A 122 -1.57 5.84 -4.00
CA SER A 122 -1.09 6.58 -2.83
C SER A 122 -2.25 7.05 -1.98
N SER A 123 -1.98 7.35 -0.71
CA SER A 123 -2.95 8.00 0.20
C SER A 123 -4.32 7.30 0.26
N GLY A 124 -4.36 5.97 0.22
CA GLY A 124 -5.60 5.20 0.35
C GLY A 124 -6.41 5.04 -0.94
N GLU A 125 -5.96 5.58 -2.07
CA GLU A 125 -6.64 5.41 -3.37
C GLU A 125 -6.66 3.95 -3.82
N GLY A 126 -7.83 3.46 -4.23
CA GLY A 126 -8.10 2.09 -4.63
C GLY A 126 -7.89 1.08 -3.51
N ILE A 127 -8.03 1.51 -2.24
CA ILE A 127 -8.11 0.65 -1.07
C ILE A 127 -9.57 0.66 -0.58
N TRP A 128 -10.29 -0.41 -0.85
CA TRP A 128 -11.71 -0.56 -0.54
C TRP A 128 -11.88 -1.48 0.66
N ILE A 129 -12.57 -1.00 1.69
CA ILE A 129 -13.11 -1.85 2.76
C ILE A 129 -14.52 -2.25 2.34
N ILE A 130 -14.78 -3.54 2.25
CA ILE A 130 -15.99 -4.09 1.64
C ILE A 130 -16.68 -5.04 2.63
N LYS A 131 -17.98 -4.83 2.82
CA LYS A 131 -18.88 -5.68 3.59
C LYS A 131 -20.06 -6.11 2.73
N LEU A 132 -20.72 -7.22 3.10
CA LEU A 132 -22.02 -7.56 2.55
C LEU A 132 -23.07 -6.65 3.17
N LYS A 133 -23.98 -6.11 2.35
CA LYS A 133 -25.02 -5.19 2.82
C LYS A 133 -26.25 -5.92 3.36
N GLU A 134 -26.71 -6.94 2.64
CA GLU A 134 -28.03 -7.56 2.84
C GLU A 134 -27.97 -9.08 3.01
N LYS A 135 -26.75 -9.64 3.10
CA LYS A 135 -26.51 -11.08 3.08
C LYS A 135 -25.57 -11.46 4.22
N GLU A 136 -25.87 -12.59 4.84
CA GLU A 136 -25.01 -13.19 5.85
C GLU A 136 -23.82 -13.89 5.21
N TYR A 137 -22.70 -13.90 5.95
CA TYR A 137 -21.51 -14.63 5.56
C TYR A 137 -21.69 -16.15 5.71
N CYS A 138 -21.06 -16.94 4.85
CA CYS A 138 -21.02 -18.39 5.01
C CYS A 138 -20.12 -18.81 6.18
N ALA A 139 -20.41 -19.98 6.77
CA ALA A 139 -19.73 -20.44 7.99
C ALA A 139 -18.25 -20.83 7.75
N HIS A 140 -17.95 -21.40 6.58
CA HIS A 140 -16.59 -21.77 6.20
C HIS A 140 -16.23 -21.25 4.81
N TYR A 141 -14.94 -20.98 4.61
CA TYR A 141 -14.43 -20.54 3.33
C TYR A 141 -14.74 -21.59 2.24
N GLY A 142 -15.35 -21.15 1.14
CA GLY A 142 -15.71 -22.01 0.01
C GLY A 142 -17.10 -22.62 0.07
N ASP A 143 -17.83 -22.49 1.19
CA ASP A 143 -19.23 -22.96 1.31
C ASP A 143 -20.18 -22.22 0.36
N ALA A 144 -19.84 -20.99 -0.03
CA ALA A 144 -20.62 -20.15 -0.91
C ALA A 144 -19.73 -19.34 -1.86
N SER A 145 -20.38 -18.81 -2.91
CA SER A 145 -19.83 -17.82 -3.82
C SER A 145 -20.90 -16.76 -4.02
N LEU A 146 -20.51 -15.49 -4.11
CA LEU A 146 -21.44 -14.41 -4.39
C LEU A 146 -21.91 -14.42 -5.85
N GLU A 147 -23.13 -13.96 -6.05
CA GLU A 147 -23.72 -13.64 -7.35
C GLU A 147 -23.41 -12.19 -7.73
N ASP A 148 -23.42 -11.87 -9.02
CA ASP A 148 -23.14 -10.50 -9.47
C ASP A 148 -24.12 -9.47 -8.91
N SER A 149 -25.35 -9.87 -8.58
CA SER A 149 -26.39 -9.02 -8.02
C SER A 149 -26.28 -8.80 -6.50
N ASP A 150 -25.41 -9.52 -5.79
CA ASP A 150 -25.26 -9.35 -4.35
C ASP A 150 -24.74 -7.94 -4.03
N MET A 151 -25.35 -7.27 -3.04
CA MET A 151 -25.04 -5.87 -2.70
C MET A 151 -23.88 -5.75 -1.70
N LEU A 152 -22.97 -4.83 -2.01
CA LEU A 152 -21.81 -4.47 -1.20
C LEU A 152 -22.01 -3.11 -0.53
N ASP A 153 -21.54 -3.02 0.71
CA ASP A 153 -21.29 -1.78 1.44
C ASP A 153 -19.79 -1.51 1.42
N MET A 154 -19.40 -0.43 0.75
CA MET A 154 -18.01 -0.15 0.39
C MET A 154 -17.57 1.20 0.93
N MET A 155 -16.36 1.27 1.47
CA MET A 155 -15.72 2.52 1.87
C MET A 155 -14.32 2.60 1.29
N GLU A 156 -13.99 3.69 0.60
CA GLU A 156 -12.63 3.93 0.11
C GLU A 156 -11.78 4.60 1.19
N ALA A 157 -10.59 4.06 1.44
CA ALA A 157 -9.69 4.60 2.46
C ALA A 157 -9.09 5.98 2.10
N ASN A 158 -9.24 6.44 0.85
CA ASN A 158 -8.72 7.72 0.37
C ASN A 158 -9.28 8.90 1.17
N ASP A 159 -10.59 8.91 1.38
CA ASP A 159 -11.31 9.99 2.07
C ASP A 159 -12.51 9.49 2.90
N ASN A 160 -12.65 8.18 3.09
CA ASN A 160 -13.74 7.53 3.84
C ASN A 160 -15.15 7.73 3.25
N HIS A 161 -15.28 8.12 1.98
CA HIS A 161 -16.61 8.11 1.38
C HIS A 161 -17.14 6.67 1.28
N GLN A 162 -18.46 6.54 1.38
CA GLN A 162 -19.17 5.27 1.32
C GLN A 162 -19.96 5.20 0.03
N GLU A 163 -19.87 4.07 -0.68
CA GLU A 163 -20.68 3.77 -1.86
C GLU A 163 -21.32 2.38 -1.72
N PHE A 164 -22.39 2.15 -2.49
CA PHE A 164 -23.09 0.87 -2.52
C PHE A 164 -23.17 0.38 -3.95
N HIS A 165 -22.55 -0.76 -4.21
CA HIS A 165 -22.50 -1.36 -5.53
C HIS A 165 -22.77 -2.85 -5.45
N THR A 166 -23.23 -3.40 -6.54
CA THR A 166 -23.31 -4.85 -6.71
C THR A 166 -21.91 -5.44 -6.87
N VAL A 167 -21.77 -6.74 -6.60
CA VAL A 167 -20.52 -7.49 -6.88
C VAL A 167 -20.09 -7.35 -8.34
N GLY A 168 -21.04 -7.42 -9.28
CA GLY A 168 -20.76 -7.27 -10.71
C GLY A 168 -20.21 -5.88 -11.06
N GLU A 169 -20.80 -4.82 -10.53
CA GLU A 169 -20.31 -3.45 -10.73
C GLU A 169 -18.90 -3.25 -10.17
N PHE A 170 -18.60 -3.79 -8.99
CA PHE A 170 -17.26 -3.67 -8.42
C PHE A 170 -16.21 -4.48 -9.19
N ILE A 171 -16.59 -5.65 -9.70
CA ILE A 171 -15.73 -6.44 -10.59
C ILE A 171 -15.43 -5.66 -11.88
N GLU A 172 -16.45 -5.07 -12.51
CA GLU A 172 -16.30 -4.23 -13.69
C GLU A 172 -15.39 -3.02 -13.40
N TRP A 173 -15.55 -2.38 -12.24
CA TRP A 173 -14.68 -1.29 -11.79
C TRP A 173 -13.21 -1.71 -11.68
N CYS A 174 -12.95 -2.86 -11.08
CA CYS A 174 -11.59 -3.39 -10.92
C CYS A 174 -10.96 -3.82 -12.26
N ILE A 175 -11.74 -4.32 -13.22
CA ILE A 175 -11.22 -4.81 -14.50
C ILE A 175 -11.10 -3.68 -15.53
N ASN A 176 -12.16 -2.92 -15.75
CA ASN A 176 -12.26 -1.96 -16.85
C ASN A 176 -12.29 -0.49 -16.38
N GLY A 177 -12.76 -0.23 -15.16
CA GLY A 177 -12.80 1.11 -14.57
C GLY A 177 -13.53 2.17 -15.42
N ARG A 178 -13.23 3.45 -15.18
CA ARG A 178 -13.72 4.59 -15.98
C ARG A 178 -13.35 4.47 -17.48
N PRO A 179 -12.15 3.98 -17.88
CA PRO A 179 -11.83 3.78 -19.30
C PRO A 179 -12.80 2.84 -20.05
N GLY A 180 -13.44 1.89 -19.34
CA GLY A 180 -14.47 1.01 -19.90
C GLY A 180 -15.85 1.64 -20.10
N GLY A 181 -16.07 2.88 -19.60
CA GLY A 181 -17.30 3.64 -19.80
C GLY A 181 -18.53 3.17 -19.01
N LYS A 182 -18.39 2.19 -18.10
CA LYS A 182 -19.50 1.65 -17.28
C LYS A 182 -19.51 2.14 -15.82
N CYS A 183 -18.72 3.18 -15.52
CA CYS A 183 -18.42 3.58 -14.14
C CYS A 183 -18.79 5.04 -13.84
N ASP A 184 -19.73 5.63 -14.58
CA ASP A 184 -20.07 7.06 -14.44
C ASP A 184 -20.71 7.42 -13.09
N ALA A 185 -21.28 6.44 -12.38
CA ALA A 185 -21.89 6.62 -11.08
C ALA A 185 -20.89 6.60 -9.90
N TRP A 186 -19.63 6.22 -10.14
CA TRP A 186 -18.61 6.07 -9.09
C TRP A 186 -18.11 7.44 -8.61
N THR A 187 -18.12 7.65 -7.30
CA THR A 187 -17.66 8.90 -6.67
C THR A 187 -16.17 8.90 -6.33
N SER A 188 -15.55 7.71 -6.28
CA SER A 188 -14.09 7.53 -6.14
C SER A 188 -13.29 8.45 -7.07
N LYS A 189 -12.25 9.08 -6.53
CA LYS A 189 -11.31 9.91 -7.32
C LYS A 189 -10.44 9.08 -8.27
N GLY A 190 -10.27 7.79 -7.98
CA GLY A 190 -9.51 6.87 -8.81
C GLY A 190 -10.22 6.58 -10.14
N THR A 191 -9.53 5.84 -11.00
CA THR A 191 -10.04 5.46 -12.33
C THR A 191 -10.43 3.99 -12.46
N GLY A 192 -10.18 3.16 -11.45
CA GLY A 192 -10.42 1.71 -11.53
C GLY A 192 -9.37 1.00 -12.39
N ALA A 193 -9.76 -0.08 -13.08
CA ALA A 193 -8.92 -0.80 -14.04
C ALA A 193 -7.60 -1.35 -13.45
N TYR A 194 -7.67 -1.94 -12.26
CA TYR A 194 -6.53 -2.41 -11.46
C TYR A 194 -5.75 -3.57 -12.10
N LEU A 195 -6.35 -4.29 -13.05
CA LEU A 195 -5.72 -5.38 -13.80
C LEU A 195 -5.25 -4.96 -15.22
N ALA A 196 -5.43 -3.69 -15.60
CA ALA A 196 -5.11 -3.22 -16.94
C ALA A 196 -3.62 -3.40 -17.28
N GLY A 197 -3.35 -3.78 -18.53
CA GLY A 197 -1.99 -4.05 -19.03
C GLY A 197 -1.38 -5.37 -18.54
N GLY A 198 -2.05 -6.10 -17.65
CA GLY A 198 -1.58 -7.39 -17.12
C GLY A 198 -0.41 -7.27 -16.15
N LYS A 199 0.07 -8.41 -15.66
CA LYS A 199 1.09 -8.51 -14.61
C LYS A 199 2.38 -7.73 -14.93
N GLU A 200 2.86 -7.82 -16.17
CA GLU A 200 4.10 -7.15 -16.60
C GLU A 200 3.98 -5.61 -16.55
N ALA A 201 2.78 -5.07 -16.77
CA ALA A 201 2.49 -3.64 -16.60
C ALA A 201 2.18 -3.25 -15.14
N GLY A 202 2.26 -4.20 -14.20
CA GLY A 202 1.93 -4.02 -12.79
C GLY A 202 0.45 -4.20 -12.45
N GLY A 203 -0.37 -4.70 -13.38
CA GLY A 203 -1.77 -5.03 -13.14
C GLY A 203 -1.91 -6.11 -12.08
N GLN A 204 -2.58 -5.77 -10.98
CA GLN A 204 -2.75 -6.65 -9.82
C GLN A 204 -3.82 -6.11 -8.86
N VAL A 205 -4.58 -7.05 -8.28
CA VAL A 205 -5.49 -6.80 -7.16
C VAL A 205 -5.07 -7.64 -5.96
N ILE A 206 -4.99 -7.01 -4.79
CA ILE A 206 -4.80 -7.70 -3.50
C ILE A 206 -6.13 -7.81 -2.79
N ASP A 207 -6.39 -8.98 -2.24
CA ASP A 207 -7.57 -9.31 -1.46
C ASP A 207 -7.18 -9.83 -0.08
N GLN A 208 -7.52 -9.08 0.95
CA GLN A 208 -7.11 -9.33 2.33
C GLN A 208 -8.32 -9.30 3.27
N ARG A 209 -8.34 -10.10 4.36
CA ARG A 209 -9.42 -9.96 5.36
C ARG A 209 -9.40 -8.59 6.01
N PHE A 210 -10.57 -8.04 6.26
CA PHE A 210 -10.72 -6.86 7.08
C PHE A 210 -10.44 -7.18 8.56
N CYS A 211 -9.60 -6.37 9.19
CA CYS A 211 -9.31 -6.47 10.62
C CYS A 211 -10.09 -5.39 11.37
N PRO A 212 -11.17 -5.73 12.12
CA PRO A 212 -12.09 -4.75 12.70
C PRO A 212 -11.43 -3.84 13.75
N ARG A 213 -10.32 -4.29 14.35
CA ARG A 213 -9.53 -3.49 15.31
C ARG A 213 -8.84 -2.28 14.68
N ILE A 214 -8.96 -2.05 13.37
CA ILE A 214 -8.43 -0.84 12.72
C ILE A 214 -8.94 0.46 13.37
N VAL A 215 -10.15 0.42 13.96
CA VAL A 215 -10.72 1.55 14.73
C VAL A 215 -9.95 1.87 16.01
N GLU A 216 -9.20 0.91 16.56
CA GLU A 216 -8.28 1.14 17.67
C GLU A 216 -7.02 1.89 17.22
N GLY A 217 -6.76 1.92 15.91
CA GLY A 217 -5.65 2.59 15.25
C GLY A 217 -4.57 1.65 14.74
N GLU A 218 -3.77 2.16 13.80
CA GLU A 218 -2.59 1.48 13.26
C GLU A 218 -1.32 1.91 14.01
N VAL A 219 -0.37 0.99 14.16
CA VAL A 219 0.95 1.30 14.71
C VAL A 219 1.95 1.31 13.56
N ARG A 220 2.56 2.47 13.33
CA ARG A 220 3.67 2.63 12.38
C ARG A 220 4.99 2.51 13.12
N VAL A 221 5.81 1.56 12.69
CA VAL A 221 7.17 1.36 13.19
C VAL A 221 8.13 1.98 12.19
N LEU A 222 8.90 2.98 12.63
CA LEU A 222 9.97 3.57 11.82
C LEU A 222 11.28 2.86 12.13
N THR A 223 11.92 2.33 11.08
CA THR A 223 13.13 1.51 11.21
C THR A 223 14.31 2.09 10.44
N SER A 224 15.52 1.70 10.85
CA SER A 224 16.74 1.79 10.05
C SER A 224 17.44 0.44 10.18
N GLY A 225 17.34 -0.38 9.11
CA GLY A 225 17.70 -1.79 9.18
C GLY A 225 16.97 -2.48 10.34
N PRO A 226 17.67 -3.20 11.24
CA PRO A 226 17.08 -3.89 12.37
C PRO A 226 16.83 -2.97 13.57
N THR A 227 17.04 -1.66 13.45
CA THR A 227 16.89 -0.72 14.57
C THR A 227 15.54 -0.03 14.54
N CYS A 228 14.78 -0.13 15.63
CA CYS A 228 13.58 0.69 15.86
C CYS A 228 13.98 2.13 16.19
N LEU A 229 13.48 3.10 15.43
CA LEU A 229 13.75 4.52 15.66
C LEU A 229 12.61 5.23 16.39
N GLN A 230 11.37 4.89 16.05
CA GLN A 230 10.18 5.54 16.59
C GLN A 230 8.94 4.68 16.32
N LEU A 231 7.97 4.78 17.23
CA LEU A 231 6.65 4.18 17.10
C LEU A 231 5.61 5.29 17.01
N ILE A 232 4.64 5.14 16.11
CA ILE A 232 3.58 6.13 15.92
C ILE A 232 2.25 5.40 15.93
N HIS A 233 1.40 5.69 16.91
CA HIS A 233 0.03 5.21 16.93
C HIS A 233 -0.86 6.23 16.23
N LYS A 234 -1.55 5.78 15.19
CA LYS A 234 -2.44 6.61 14.39
C LYS A 234 -3.85 6.10 14.57
N LYS A 235 -4.67 6.88 15.26
CA LYS A 235 -6.06 6.54 15.53
C LYS A 235 -6.97 7.30 14.54
N PRO A 236 -7.82 6.61 13.77
CA PRO A 236 -8.83 7.26 12.95
C PRO A 236 -9.70 8.23 13.76
N ALA A 237 -10.30 9.20 13.07
CA ALA A 237 -11.38 10.01 13.66
C ALA A 237 -12.55 9.10 14.10
N GLU A 238 -13.36 9.58 15.04
CA GLU A 238 -14.55 8.84 15.47
C GLU A 238 -15.47 8.56 14.27
N GLY A 239 -15.95 7.31 14.17
CA GLY A 239 -16.73 6.84 13.01
C GLY A 239 -15.90 6.53 11.75
N GLY A 240 -14.62 6.89 11.71
CA GLY A 240 -13.71 6.60 10.60
C GLY A 240 -12.96 5.29 10.75
N ILE A 241 -12.46 4.76 9.62
CA ILE A 241 -11.60 3.57 9.58
C ILE A 241 -10.22 3.84 8.98
N SER A 242 -10.06 4.94 8.21
CA SER A 242 -8.78 5.33 7.62
C SER A 242 -7.97 6.28 8.51
N ALA A 243 -6.71 5.93 8.76
CA ALA A 243 -5.74 6.74 9.49
C ALA A 243 -4.83 7.62 8.58
N VAL A 244 -5.21 7.78 7.31
CA VAL A 244 -4.45 8.57 6.31
C VAL A 244 -4.37 10.05 6.72
N LEU A 245 -3.30 10.74 6.30
CA LEU A 245 -3.16 12.16 6.59
C LEU A 245 -4.31 12.96 5.94
N GLY A 246 -4.96 13.82 6.72
CA GLY A 246 -6.11 14.60 6.26
C GLY A 246 -7.48 14.03 6.62
N THR A 247 -7.57 12.79 7.15
CA THR A 247 -8.84 12.18 7.55
C THR A 247 -9.32 12.54 8.97
N GLY A 248 -8.69 13.53 9.62
CA GLY A 248 -8.98 13.90 11.01
C GLY A 248 -8.37 12.97 12.07
N SER A 249 -7.46 12.10 11.68
CA SER A 249 -6.82 11.12 12.57
C SER A 249 -5.89 11.76 13.61
N THR A 250 -5.82 11.17 14.80
CA THR A 250 -4.93 11.58 15.90
C THR A 250 -3.65 10.75 15.92
N TYR A 251 -2.51 11.41 16.14
CA TYR A 251 -1.18 10.81 16.06
C TYR A 251 -0.48 10.92 17.42
N THR A 252 -0.08 9.79 17.98
CA THR A 252 0.73 9.74 19.21
C THR A 252 2.09 9.15 18.89
N PHE A 253 3.15 9.87 19.25
CA PHE A 253 4.53 9.49 18.98
C PHE A 253 5.16 8.93 20.25
N TYR A 254 5.81 7.79 20.12
CA TYR A 254 6.48 7.10 21.23
C TYR A 254 7.95 6.88 20.91
N GLY A 255 8.77 6.81 21.96
CA GLY A 255 10.16 6.38 21.85
C GLY A 255 10.26 4.93 21.40
N PRO A 256 11.46 4.49 20.94
CA PRO A 256 11.64 3.13 20.48
C PRO A 256 11.44 2.09 21.58
N ASP A 257 11.58 2.44 22.87
CA ASP A 257 11.51 1.50 24.00
C ASP A 257 10.19 1.56 24.78
N GLU A 258 9.14 2.08 24.15
CA GLU A 258 7.81 2.17 24.75
C GLU A 258 7.27 0.79 25.20
N PRO A 259 7.06 0.55 26.52
CA PRO A 259 6.62 -0.75 27.03
C PRO A 259 5.30 -1.23 26.44
N LYS A 260 4.38 -0.32 26.09
CA LYS A 260 3.10 -0.66 25.46
C LYS A 260 3.25 -1.50 24.18
N TYR A 261 4.36 -1.35 23.46
CA TYR A 261 4.62 -2.04 22.19
C TYR A 261 5.72 -3.10 22.29
N ALA A 262 6.07 -3.56 23.50
CA ALA A 262 7.12 -4.55 23.71
C ALA A 262 6.89 -5.85 22.93
N ASP A 263 5.68 -6.41 22.94
CA ASP A 263 5.40 -7.65 22.18
C ASP A 263 5.43 -7.43 20.66
N LEU A 264 4.90 -6.30 20.17
CA LEU A 264 4.99 -5.94 18.75
C LEU A 264 6.47 -5.86 18.31
N LYS A 265 7.32 -5.20 19.12
CA LYS A 265 8.75 -5.11 18.84
C LYS A 265 9.41 -6.48 18.84
N ARG A 266 9.20 -7.28 19.87
CA ARG A 266 9.78 -8.62 19.98
C ARG A 266 9.45 -9.47 18.74
N LYS A 267 8.17 -9.52 18.34
CA LYS A 267 7.73 -10.25 17.15
C LYS A 267 8.37 -9.69 15.87
N LEU A 268 8.37 -8.38 15.69
CA LEU A 268 8.90 -7.77 14.47
C LEU A 268 10.43 -7.90 14.36
N PHE A 269 11.17 -7.55 15.42
CA PHE A 269 12.63 -7.44 15.38
C PHE A 269 13.36 -8.74 15.69
N ASP A 270 12.83 -9.57 16.61
CA ASP A 270 13.53 -10.78 17.04
C ASP A 270 13.08 -12.01 16.24
N GLU A 271 11.83 -12.02 15.73
CA GLU A 271 11.29 -13.17 15.00
C GLU A 271 11.18 -12.94 13.49
N ASP A 272 10.60 -11.82 13.05
CA ASP A 272 10.20 -11.65 11.66
C ASP A 272 11.26 -10.98 10.78
N LEU A 273 11.89 -9.90 11.23
CA LEU A 273 12.93 -9.19 10.48
C LEU A 273 14.10 -10.11 10.04
N PRO A 274 14.61 -11.04 10.88
CA PRO A 274 15.64 -11.99 10.47
C PRO A 274 15.23 -12.95 9.34
N LYS A 275 13.93 -13.06 9.03
CA LYS A 275 13.41 -13.91 7.94
C LYS A 275 13.33 -13.16 6.61
N ILE A 276 13.40 -11.83 6.62
CA ILE A 276 13.21 -10.97 5.44
C ILE A 276 14.43 -10.11 5.10
N MET A 277 15.36 -9.93 6.03
CA MET A 277 16.65 -9.25 5.83
C MET A 277 17.76 -10.26 5.61
#